data_AF-G9AA47-F1
#
_entry.id   AF-G9AA47-F1
#
_cell.length_a   1.000
_cell.length_b   1.000
_cell.length_c   1.000
_cell.angle_alpha   90.00
_cell.angle_beta   90.00
_cell.angle_gamma   90.00
#
_symmetry.space_group_name_H-M   'P 1'
#
loop_
_entity.id
_entity.type
_entity.pdbx_description
1 polymer ?
#
loop_
_entity_poly.entity_id
_entity_poly.type
_entity_poly.pdbx_seq_one_letter_code
_entity_poly.pdbx_strand_id
1 'polypeptide(L)'
;MTNESANSPFVGESKTVEPSTSIDDPANLNFLEPGEANEEEEEDQGSTAETDETSEDGQEADDSADQGDELAESDEEDAANEAQDTIVTLKGGEKVPLEELKLGYLRERDYRHKTQEVANKGRTLEAMTTRVASTANAIAEFLIQQLPAEPSYSLAIQNPGEYTRQKAVYDAALARVHQVIEMGTEPKAVAGDLTQSVNEETLAAENAKLLEAFPHLVKDDAREKFFADAFAVGQNLGFTPDEMQKFTDHRYFKVMHYAMLGLRAEQARAKAMKKVENAPPGAPKVKAKGPTGQKARQNQDAMKRLAKTGSMKDALLIDFE
;
A
#
# COMPACT_ATOMS: atom_id res chain seq x y z
N MET A 1 -37.91 -25.48 22.54
CA MET A 1 -36.90 -26.52 22.83
C MET A 1 -36.50 -27.08 21.48
N THR A 2 -35.29 -26.96 20.94
CA THR A 2 -33.97 -26.56 21.44
C THR A 2 -33.13 -26.22 20.21
N ASN A 3 -32.34 -25.15 20.27
CA ASN A 3 -31.21 -24.93 19.37
C ASN A 3 -30.21 -26.08 19.56
N GLU A 4 -29.82 -26.78 18.50
CA GLU A 4 -28.65 -27.65 18.55
C GLU A 4 -27.48 -26.99 17.82
N SER A 5 -26.57 -26.53 18.67
CA SER A 5 -25.23 -26.04 18.41
C SER A 5 -24.40 -27.07 17.64
N ALA A 6 -24.10 -26.81 16.37
CA ALA A 6 -23.05 -27.50 15.64
C ALA A 6 -21.69 -26.81 15.88
N ASN A 7 -21.19 -26.88 17.11
CA ASN A 7 -19.77 -26.73 17.35
C ASN A 7 -19.38 -27.55 18.59
N SER A 8 -18.97 -28.79 18.34
CA SER A 8 -18.39 -29.68 19.35
C SER A 8 -16.87 -29.74 19.11
N PRO A 9 -16.03 -29.40 20.11
CA PRO A 9 -14.58 -29.41 19.99
C PRO A 9 -14.02 -30.76 20.46
N PHE A 10 -14.45 -31.87 19.87
CA PHE A 10 -13.86 -33.18 20.15
C PHE A 10 -13.53 -33.93 18.87
N VAL A 11 -12.29 -34.41 18.83
CA VAL A 11 -11.60 -35.09 17.75
C VAL A 11 -12.35 -36.34 17.30
N GLY A 12 -12.56 -36.50 15.98
CA GLY A 12 -12.53 -37.83 15.38
C GLY A 12 -13.74 -38.38 14.61
N GLU A 13 -14.71 -37.59 14.15
CA GLU A 13 -15.76 -38.09 13.23
C GLU A 13 -16.05 -37.10 12.09
N SER A 14 -15.29 -37.23 10.99
CA SER A 14 -15.59 -36.57 9.72
C SER A 14 -16.69 -37.32 8.97
N LYS A 15 -17.91 -36.76 8.93
CA LYS A 15 -18.88 -37.10 7.89
C LYS A 15 -18.37 -36.55 6.56
N THR A 16 -18.04 -37.44 5.64
CA THR A 16 -17.70 -37.11 4.25
C THR A 16 -18.94 -36.51 3.57
N VAL A 17 -18.90 -35.21 3.32
CA VAL A 17 -19.78 -34.53 2.38
C VAL A 17 -19.15 -34.71 1.00
N GLU A 18 -19.89 -35.33 0.08
CA GLU A 18 -19.45 -35.50 -1.31
C GLU A 18 -19.23 -34.14 -1.97
N PRO A 19 -18.13 -33.94 -2.73
CA PRO A 19 -17.88 -32.67 -3.40
C PRO A 19 -18.85 -32.47 -4.56
N SER A 20 -19.58 -31.36 -4.54
CA SER A 20 -20.38 -30.89 -5.67
C SER A 20 -19.48 -30.54 -6.85
N THR A 21 -19.59 -31.27 -7.96
CA THR A 21 -18.76 -31.10 -9.17
C THR A 21 -19.21 -29.95 -10.08
N SER A 22 -19.90 -28.92 -9.55
CA SER A 22 -20.48 -27.85 -10.36
C SER A 22 -19.68 -26.54 -10.39
N ILE A 23 -18.48 -26.50 -9.82
CA ILE A 23 -17.65 -25.27 -9.75
C ILE A 23 -16.33 -25.37 -10.52
N ASP A 24 -15.86 -26.57 -10.83
CA ASP A 24 -14.56 -26.82 -11.51
C ASP A 24 -14.69 -27.11 -13.02
N ASP A 25 -15.88 -26.92 -13.61
CA ASP A 25 -16.07 -27.07 -15.06
C ASP A 25 -15.89 -25.70 -15.76
N PRO A 26 -14.78 -25.47 -16.48
CA PRO A 26 -14.50 -24.19 -17.15
C PRO A 26 -15.51 -23.87 -18.26
N ALA A 27 -16.35 -24.83 -18.68
CA ALA A 27 -17.42 -24.61 -19.65
C ALA A 27 -18.60 -23.77 -19.09
N ASN A 28 -18.70 -23.58 -17.78
CA ASN A 28 -19.76 -22.80 -17.14
C ASN A 28 -19.41 -21.32 -16.89
N LEU A 29 -18.20 -20.87 -17.24
CA LEU A 29 -17.80 -19.46 -17.14
C LEU A 29 -18.17 -18.71 -18.42
N ASN A 30 -19.45 -18.43 -18.59
CA ASN A 30 -19.96 -17.63 -19.70
C ASN A 30 -19.74 -16.13 -19.43
N PHE A 31 -18.56 -15.60 -19.80
CA PHE A 31 -18.27 -14.16 -19.79
C PHE A 31 -18.89 -13.50 -21.03
N LEU A 32 -20.20 -13.27 -21.00
CA LEU A 32 -20.90 -12.46 -22.00
C LEU A 32 -21.41 -11.17 -21.36
N GLU A 33 -20.73 -10.07 -21.67
CA GLU A 33 -21.25 -8.69 -21.58
C GLU A 33 -22.24 -8.46 -22.72
N PRO A 34 -23.45 -7.88 -22.49
CA PRO A 34 -24.41 -7.67 -23.56
C PRO A 34 -24.25 -6.27 -24.17
N GLY A 35 -23.96 -6.20 -25.48
CA GLY A 35 -24.18 -4.99 -26.29
C GLY A 35 -23.27 -4.84 -27.52
N GLU A 36 -23.68 -5.43 -28.65
CA GLU A 36 -23.57 -4.99 -30.08
C GLU A 36 -22.34 -4.16 -30.52
N ALA A 37 -21.64 -4.42 -31.63
CA ALA A 37 -21.96 -5.12 -32.88
C ALA A 37 -20.68 -5.57 -33.62
N ASN A 38 -20.88 -6.59 -34.43
CA ASN A 38 -20.00 -7.28 -35.37
C ASN A 38 -19.50 -6.39 -36.52
N GLU A 39 -18.26 -6.59 -36.98
CA GLU A 39 -17.86 -6.61 -38.41
C GLU A 39 -16.37 -7.02 -38.58
N GLU A 40 -16.17 -8.27 -39.02
CA GLU A 40 -15.23 -8.82 -40.05
C GLU A 40 -13.71 -8.54 -39.91
N GLU A 41 -12.88 -9.53 -39.55
CA GLU A 41 -12.17 -10.50 -40.43
C GLU A 41 -11.27 -9.89 -41.52
N GLU A 42 -9.95 -10.01 -41.37
CA GLU A 42 -8.98 -10.30 -42.45
C GLU A 42 -7.68 -10.84 -41.79
N GLU A 43 -7.39 -12.11 -42.04
CA GLU A 43 -6.06 -12.73 -41.88
C GLU A 43 -5.17 -12.27 -43.05
N ASP A 44 -3.89 -11.91 -42.84
CA ASP A 44 -2.83 -12.53 -43.65
C ASP A 44 -1.39 -12.28 -43.16
N GLN A 45 -0.64 -13.40 -43.14
CA GLN A 45 0.79 -13.61 -43.41
C GLN A 45 1.90 -12.81 -42.70
N GLY A 46 2.68 -13.57 -41.91
CA GLY A 46 4.04 -13.23 -41.55
C GLY A 46 5.07 -13.55 -42.64
N SER A 47 6.22 -12.89 -42.58
CA SER A 47 7.51 -13.42 -43.03
C SER A 47 8.66 -12.58 -42.45
N THR A 48 9.43 -13.23 -41.58
CA THR A 48 10.89 -13.20 -41.42
C THR A 48 11.75 -12.12 -42.10
N ALA A 49 12.55 -11.47 -41.25
CA ALA A 49 14.02 -11.45 -41.25
C ALA A 49 14.81 -10.23 -41.80
N GLU A 50 15.85 -9.94 -41.01
CA GLU A 50 17.14 -9.33 -41.34
C GLU A 50 17.27 -7.79 -41.34
N THR A 51 17.73 -7.32 -40.18
CA THR A 51 18.87 -6.42 -39.97
C THR A 51 19.63 -6.00 -41.23
N ASP A 52 19.71 -4.70 -41.48
CA ASP A 52 20.93 -4.08 -41.99
C ASP A 52 21.14 -2.74 -41.28
N GLU A 53 22.36 -2.56 -40.78
CA GLU A 53 22.83 -1.36 -40.12
C GLU A 53 23.27 -0.34 -41.16
N THR A 54 22.83 0.91 -41.03
CA THR A 54 23.67 2.03 -41.45
C THR A 54 23.52 3.17 -40.45
N SER A 55 24.59 3.33 -39.68
CA SER A 55 24.93 4.52 -38.92
C SER A 55 25.31 5.63 -39.90
N GLU A 56 24.67 6.79 -39.81
CA GLU A 56 25.29 8.04 -40.24
C GLU A 56 24.96 9.16 -39.24
N ASP A 57 26.04 9.85 -38.91
CA ASP A 57 26.27 10.75 -37.80
C ASP A 57 25.72 12.16 -38.06
N GLY A 58 25.36 12.82 -36.95
CA GLY A 58 25.38 14.27 -36.70
C GLY A 58 25.06 15.27 -37.82
N GLN A 59 23.94 15.97 -37.66
CA GLN A 59 23.92 17.42 -37.88
C GLN A 59 22.85 18.12 -37.03
N GLU A 60 23.34 18.78 -35.99
CA GLU A 60 22.69 19.93 -35.34
C GLU A 60 22.37 20.99 -36.40
N ALA A 61 21.10 21.36 -36.53
CA ALA A 61 20.67 22.59 -37.18
C ALA A 61 19.40 23.09 -36.48
N ASP A 62 19.62 23.97 -35.52
CA ASP A 62 18.74 25.09 -35.18
C ASP A 62 18.37 25.81 -36.49
N ASP A 63 17.09 25.78 -36.87
CA ASP A 63 16.56 26.77 -37.81
C ASP A 63 15.17 27.24 -37.36
N SER A 64 15.19 28.46 -36.84
CA SER A 64 14.02 29.29 -36.61
C SER A 64 13.43 29.69 -37.96
N ALA A 65 12.37 29.02 -38.40
CA ALA A 65 11.57 29.45 -39.55
C ALA A 65 10.35 30.23 -39.06
N ASP A 66 10.57 31.53 -38.86
CA ASP A 66 9.54 32.57 -38.84
C ASP A 66 9.09 32.89 -40.28
N GLN A 67 7.78 33.11 -40.41
CA GLN A 67 7.04 33.70 -41.53
C GLN A 67 6.75 32.92 -42.82
N GLY A 68 5.47 32.56 -42.94
CA GLY A 68 4.72 32.36 -44.17
C GLY A 68 3.25 32.70 -43.92
N ASP A 69 2.98 33.99 -43.71
CA ASP A 69 1.66 34.60 -43.52
C ASP A 69 0.92 34.64 -44.87
N GLU A 70 0.02 33.68 -45.10
CA GLU A 70 -1.08 33.81 -46.06
C GLU A 70 -2.39 33.91 -45.27
N LEU A 71 -2.80 35.17 -45.04
CA LEU A 71 -4.09 35.59 -44.53
C LEU A 71 -5.24 35.03 -45.38
N ALA A 72 -5.86 33.97 -44.88
CA ALA A 72 -7.25 33.64 -45.18
C ALA A 72 -8.12 34.22 -44.07
N GLU A 73 -8.49 35.51 -44.19
CA GLU A 73 -9.52 36.10 -43.34
C GLU A 73 -10.91 35.55 -43.69
N SER A 74 -11.73 35.47 -42.64
CA SER A 74 -13.20 35.31 -42.63
C SER A 74 -13.70 33.88 -42.38
N ASP A 75 -13.82 33.56 -41.09
CA ASP A 75 -15.00 32.96 -40.41
C ASP A 75 -14.63 32.04 -39.23
N GLU A 76 -13.33 31.85 -38.91
CA GLU A 76 -12.90 31.06 -37.75
C GLU A 76 -12.57 31.88 -36.49
N GLU A 77 -12.36 33.20 -36.60
CA GLU A 77 -12.01 34.05 -35.45
C GLU A 77 -13.19 34.31 -34.50
N ASP A 78 -14.41 34.45 -35.01
CA ASP A 78 -15.60 34.66 -34.16
C ASP A 78 -16.00 33.40 -33.39
N ALA A 79 -15.82 32.20 -33.97
CA ALA A 79 -16.08 30.94 -33.29
C ALA A 79 -14.99 30.60 -32.25
N ALA A 80 -13.75 31.01 -32.49
CA ALA A 80 -12.67 30.90 -31.52
C ALA A 80 -12.93 31.82 -30.32
N ASN A 81 -13.35 33.07 -30.54
CA ASN A 81 -13.58 34.04 -29.47
C ASN A 81 -14.78 33.68 -28.57
N GLU A 82 -15.87 33.14 -29.13
CA GLU A 82 -17.01 32.66 -28.33
C GLU A 82 -16.67 31.45 -27.43
N ALA A 83 -15.75 30.58 -27.86
CA ALA A 83 -15.27 29.46 -27.05
C ALA A 83 -14.33 29.91 -25.92
N GLN A 84 -13.66 31.06 -26.06
CA GLN A 84 -12.73 31.61 -25.07
C GLN A 84 -13.46 32.26 -23.88
N ASP A 85 -14.62 32.89 -24.12
CA ASP A 85 -15.41 33.57 -23.09
C ASP A 85 -16.49 32.66 -22.44
N THR A 86 -16.50 31.36 -22.78
CA THR A 86 -17.43 30.38 -22.22
C THR A 86 -17.04 30.03 -20.78
N ILE A 87 -17.85 30.47 -19.81
CA ILE A 87 -17.65 30.17 -18.38
C ILE A 87 -18.31 28.84 -18.03
N VAL A 88 -17.51 27.86 -17.60
CA VAL A 88 -17.98 26.55 -17.18
C VAL A 88 -18.13 26.53 -15.66
N THR A 89 -19.27 26.03 -15.16
CA THR A 89 -19.49 25.84 -13.72
C THR A 89 -19.13 24.42 -13.31
N LEU A 90 -18.12 24.26 -12.45
CA LEU A 90 -17.71 22.97 -11.92
C LEU A 90 -18.70 22.43 -10.87
N LYS A 91 -18.68 21.12 -10.59
CA LYS A 91 -19.54 20.48 -9.57
C LYS A 91 -19.43 21.09 -8.16
N GLY A 92 -18.36 21.83 -7.87
CA GLY A 92 -18.16 22.59 -6.63
C GLY A 92 -18.78 23.99 -6.60
N GLY A 93 -19.43 24.44 -7.68
CA GLY A 93 -20.03 25.78 -7.79
C GLY A 93 -19.07 26.88 -8.26
N GLU A 94 -17.80 26.53 -8.52
CA GLU A 94 -16.78 27.45 -9.04
C GLU A 94 -16.95 27.67 -10.54
N LYS A 95 -16.80 28.92 -10.98
CA LYS A 95 -16.98 29.36 -12.37
C LYS A 95 -15.61 29.67 -12.96
N VAL A 96 -15.17 28.88 -13.93
CA VAL A 96 -13.84 28.98 -14.53
C VAL A 96 -13.99 29.13 -16.05
N PRO A 97 -13.23 30.03 -16.70
CA PRO A 97 -13.24 30.14 -18.15
C PRO A 97 -12.74 28.83 -18.80
N LEU A 98 -13.33 28.46 -19.93
CA LEU A 98 -13.04 27.21 -20.63
C LEU A 98 -11.56 27.11 -21.05
N GLU A 99 -10.90 28.25 -21.32
CA GLU A 99 -9.46 28.31 -21.57
C GLU A 99 -8.63 27.85 -20.37
N GLU A 100 -8.92 28.34 -19.17
CA GLU A 100 -8.18 27.97 -17.95
C GLU A 100 -8.38 26.48 -17.60
N LEU A 101 -9.55 25.91 -17.90
CA LEU A 101 -9.78 24.47 -17.80
C LEU A 101 -8.95 23.66 -18.80
N LYS A 102 -8.89 24.10 -20.07
CA LYS A 102 -8.06 23.46 -21.10
C LYS A 102 -6.58 23.55 -20.74
N LEU A 103 -6.10 24.73 -20.33
CA LEU A 103 -4.73 24.97 -19.88
C LEU A 103 -4.38 24.15 -18.64
N GLY A 104 -5.30 24.08 -17.66
CA GLY A 104 -5.16 23.24 -16.48
C GLY A 104 -5.00 21.77 -16.84
N TYR A 105 -5.88 21.23 -17.69
CA TYR A 105 -5.80 19.86 -18.18
C TYR A 105 -4.52 19.58 -18.96
N LEU A 106 -4.10 20.48 -19.85
CA LEU A 106 -2.85 20.36 -20.61
C LEU A 106 -1.64 20.36 -19.67
N ARG A 107 -1.60 21.26 -18.67
CA ARG A 107 -0.52 21.32 -17.69
C ARG A 107 -0.48 20.08 -16.80
N GLU A 108 -1.63 19.58 -16.34
CA GLU A 108 -1.74 18.34 -15.57
C GLU A 108 -1.28 17.14 -16.39
N ARG A 109 -1.70 17.04 -17.65
CA ARG A 109 -1.27 16.00 -18.58
C ARG A 109 0.24 16.06 -18.76
N ASP A 110 0.79 17.22 -19.11
CA ASP A 110 2.23 17.40 -19.34
C ASP A 110 3.03 17.12 -18.06
N TYR A 111 2.53 17.53 -16.89
CA TYR A 111 3.14 17.20 -15.61
C TYR A 111 3.13 15.69 -15.35
N ARG A 112 2.02 15.00 -15.62
CA ARG A 112 1.91 13.55 -15.47
C ARG A 112 2.88 12.83 -16.40
N HIS A 113 2.95 13.25 -17.67
CA HIS A 113 3.88 12.68 -18.66
C HIS A 113 5.33 12.92 -18.24
N LYS A 114 5.71 14.16 -17.91
CA LYS A 114 7.07 14.49 -17.45
C LYS A 114 7.46 13.73 -16.19
N THR A 115 6.55 13.63 -15.21
CA THR A 115 6.80 12.88 -13.97
C THR A 115 6.99 11.39 -14.27
N GLN A 116 6.15 10.82 -15.15
CA GLN A 116 6.28 9.43 -15.57
C GLN A 116 7.59 9.18 -16.33
N GLU A 117 7.98 10.10 -17.21
CA GLU A 117 9.26 10.03 -17.93
C GLU A 117 10.46 10.14 -17.00
N VAL A 118 10.45 11.06 -16.04
CA VAL A 118 11.53 11.20 -15.04
C VAL A 118 11.63 9.93 -14.18
N ALA A 119 10.50 9.38 -13.75
CA ALA A 119 10.48 8.11 -13.01
C ALA A 119 11.00 6.94 -13.86
N ASN A 120 10.63 6.88 -15.15
CA ASN A 120 11.13 5.87 -16.07
C ASN A 120 12.64 6.03 -16.29
N LYS A 121 13.13 7.25 -16.51
CA LYS A 121 14.56 7.57 -16.63
C LYS A 121 15.33 7.14 -15.38
N GLY A 122 14.78 7.43 -14.19
CA GLY A 122 15.36 6.99 -12.91
C GLY A 122 15.51 5.46 -12.82
N ARG A 123 14.43 4.71 -13.13
CA ARG A 123 14.49 3.23 -13.13
C ARG A 123 15.46 2.69 -14.17
N THR A 124 15.51 3.28 -15.36
CA THR A 124 16.47 2.84 -16.39
C THR A 124 17.90 3.11 -15.96
N LEU A 125 18.17 4.25 -15.33
CA LEU A 125 19.49 4.61 -14.84
C LEU A 125 19.91 3.64 -13.72
N GLU A 126 19.05 3.38 -12.74
CA GLU A 126 19.30 2.40 -11.68
C GLU A 126 19.60 1.00 -12.23
N ALA A 127 18.81 0.55 -13.22
CA ALA A 127 19.01 -0.74 -13.89
C ALA A 127 20.35 -0.79 -14.65
N MET A 128 20.69 0.28 -15.38
CA MET A 128 21.98 0.40 -16.08
C MET A 128 23.15 0.39 -15.11
N THR A 129 23.09 1.17 -14.03
CA THR A 129 24.13 1.24 -13.00
C THR A 129 24.35 -0.11 -12.31
N THR A 130 23.26 -0.80 -11.98
CA THR A 130 23.30 -2.16 -11.41
C THR A 130 23.88 -3.18 -12.40
N ARG A 131 23.54 -3.04 -13.69
CA ARG A 131 24.09 -3.87 -14.75
C ARG A 131 25.59 -3.64 -14.91
N VAL A 132 26.05 -2.39 -14.97
CA VAL A 132 27.48 -2.06 -15.09
C VAL A 132 28.26 -2.64 -13.91
N ALA A 133 27.77 -2.42 -12.68
CA ALA A 133 28.40 -2.97 -11.48
C ALA A 133 28.45 -4.50 -11.50
N SER A 134 27.36 -5.18 -11.90
CA SER A 134 27.36 -6.65 -11.97
C SER A 134 28.26 -7.20 -13.08
N THR A 135 28.30 -6.54 -14.25
CA THR A 135 29.21 -6.91 -15.34
C THR A 135 30.68 -6.69 -14.98
N ALA A 136 31.02 -5.60 -14.29
CA ALA A 136 32.38 -5.34 -13.83
C ALA A 136 32.84 -6.41 -12.84
N ASN A 137 31.97 -6.82 -11.92
CA ASN A 137 32.25 -7.93 -11.00
C ASN A 137 32.43 -9.27 -11.74
N ALA A 138 31.59 -9.56 -12.74
CA ALA A 138 31.72 -10.79 -13.53
C ALA A 138 33.01 -10.83 -14.36
N ILE A 139 33.41 -9.70 -14.95
CA ILE A 139 34.67 -9.58 -15.69
C ILE A 139 35.85 -9.70 -14.72
N ALA A 140 35.80 -9.04 -13.56
CA ALA A 140 36.84 -9.15 -12.54
C ALA A 140 37.03 -10.60 -12.09
N GLU A 141 35.94 -11.32 -11.80
CA GLU A 141 35.96 -12.74 -11.43
C GLU A 141 36.56 -13.61 -12.54
N PHE A 142 36.16 -13.36 -13.80
CA PHE A 142 36.75 -14.06 -14.94
C PHE A 142 38.27 -13.79 -15.08
N LEU A 143 38.70 -12.55 -14.88
CA LEU A 143 40.12 -12.18 -14.94
C LEU A 143 40.92 -12.80 -13.79
N ILE A 144 40.34 -12.91 -12.59
CA ILE A 144 40.95 -13.61 -11.45
C ILE A 144 41.15 -15.10 -11.76
N GLN A 145 40.20 -15.74 -12.45
CA GLN A 145 40.34 -17.14 -12.87
C GLN A 145 41.41 -17.35 -13.94
N GLN A 146 41.71 -16.31 -14.74
CA GLN A 146 42.75 -16.32 -15.77
C GLN A 146 44.11 -15.80 -15.26
N LEU A 147 44.22 -15.48 -13.97
CA LEU A 147 45.44 -14.90 -13.42
C LEU A 147 46.58 -15.94 -13.47
N PRO A 148 47.78 -15.56 -13.95
CA PRO A 148 48.96 -16.40 -13.83
C PRO A 148 49.21 -16.78 -12.37
N ALA A 149 49.74 -17.98 -12.13
CA ALA A 149 50.17 -18.37 -10.78
C ALA A 149 51.25 -17.41 -10.27
N GLU A 150 51.15 -17.03 -9.00
CA GLU A 150 52.15 -16.18 -8.35
C GLU A 150 53.53 -16.87 -8.37
N PRO A 151 54.60 -16.17 -8.81
CA PRO A 151 55.93 -16.78 -8.86
C PRO A 151 56.44 -17.09 -7.44
N SER A 152 56.97 -18.30 -7.25
CA SER A 152 57.43 -18.74 -5.93
C SER A 152 58.67 -17.98 -5.46
N TYR A 153 58.78 -17.78 -4.14
CA TYR A 153 59.97 -17.16 -3.54
C TYR A 153 61.25 -17.99 -3.77
N SER A 154 61.13 -19.31 -3.92
CA SER A 154 62.27 -20.17 -4.27
C SER A 154 62.85 -19.85 -5.65
N LEU A 155 62.02 -19.43 -6.60
CA LEU A 155 62.47 -19.00 -7.93
C LEU A 155 63.28 -17.70 -7.85
N ALA A 156 62.95 -16.79 -6.92
CA ALA A 156 63.73 -15.57 -6.70
C ALA A 156 65.18 -15.86 -6.25
N ILE A 157 65.39 -16.95 -5.50
CA ILE A 157 66.72 -17.36 -5.03
C ILE A 157 67.50 -18.09 -6.14
N GLN A 158 66.82 -18.95 -6.90
CA GLN A 158 67.45 -19.77 -7.95
C GLN A 158 67.72 -18.99 -9.24
N ASN A 159 66.78 -18.14 -9.66
CA ASN A 159 66.86 -17.33 -10.86
C ASN A 159 66.11 -15.99 -10.68
N PRO A 160 66.80 -14.96 -10.17
CA PRO A 160 66.20 -13.65 -9.94
C PRO A 160 65.59 -13.01 -11.20
N GLY A 161 66.22 -13.20 -12.37
CA GLY A 161 65.77 -12.59 -13.63
C GLY A 161 64.42 -13.15 -14.10
N GLU A 162 64.24 -14.47 -14.03
CA GLU A 162 62.97 -15.11 -14.34
C GLU A 162 61.87 -14.76 -13.34
N TYR A 163 62.21 -14.68 -12.05
CA TYR A 163 61.27 -14.23 -11.03
C TYR A 163 60.76 -12.81 -11.31
N THR A 164 61.65 -11.85 -11.60
CA THR A 164 61.25 -10.47 -11.90
C THR A 164 60.36 -10.40 -13.14
N ARG A 165 60.64 -11.19 -14.18
CA ARG A 165 59.81 -11.24 -15.39
C ARG A 165 58.42 -11.80 -15.09
N GLN A 166 58.33 -12.95 -14.40
CA GLN A 166 57.05 -13.56 -14.05
C GLN A 166 56.24 -12.68 -13.11
N LYS A 167 56.91 -12.04 -12.15
CA LYS A 167 56.29 -11.10 -11.23
C LYS A 167 55.76 -9.88 -11.95
N ALA A 168 56.49 -9.31 -12.90
CA ALA A 168 56.00 -8.19 -13.70
C ALA A 168 54.74 -8.54 -14.51
N VAL A 169 54.67 -9.77 -15.05
CA VAL A 169 53.47 -10.25 -15.75
C VAL A 169 52.29 -10.45 -14.79
N TYR A 170 52.54 -11.04 -13.61
CA TYR A 170 51.54 -11.21 -12.57
C TYR A 170 51.00 -9.87 -12.06
N ASP A 171 51.90 -8.95 -11.67
CA ASP A 171 51.56 -7.63 -11.17
C ASP A 171 50.77 -6.82 -12.23
N ALA A 172 51.14 -6.92 -13.51
CA ALA A 172 50.40 -6.29 -14.60
C ALA A 172 49.00 -6.89 -14.79
N ALA A 173 48.84 -8.21 -14.62
CA ALA A 173 47.53 -8.86 -14.67
C ALA A 173 46.66 -8.47 -13.46
N LEU A 174 47.24 -8.41 -12.26
CA LEU A 174 46.58 -7.96 -11.04
C LEU A 174 46.11 -6.50 -11.15
N ALA A 175 46.94 -5.62 -11.71
CA ALA A 175 46.58 -4.22 -11.93
C ALA A 175 45.36 -4.06 -12.83
N ARG A 176 45.24 -4.90 -13.88
CA ARG A 176 44.05 -4.91 -14.76
C ARG A 176 42.79 -5.37 -14.02
N VAL A 177 42.90 -6.40 -13.17
CA VAL A 177 41.77 -6.84 -12.32
C VAL A 177 41.31 -5.71 -11.41
N HIS A 178 42.24 -5.06 -10.72
CA HIS A 178 41.93 -3.93 -9.83
C HIS A 178 41.25 -2.79 -10.57
N GLN A 179 41.73 -2.44 -11.77
CA GLN A 179 41.11 -1.41 -12.60
C GLN A 179 39.65 -1.74 -12.95
N VAL A 180 39.35 -2.99 -13.32
CA VAL A 180 37.97 -3.42 -13.61
C VAL A 180 37.09 -3.38 -12.37
N ILE A 181 37.61 -3.79 -11.21
CA ILE A 181 36.88 -3.70 -9.94
C ILE A 181 36.56 -2.24 -9.61
N GLU A 182 37.54 -1.34 -9.73
CA GLU A 182 37.36 0.09 -9.46
C GLU A 182 36.28 0.70 -10.35
N MET A 183 36.28 0.39 -11.65
CA MET A 183 35.21 0.80 -12.58
C MET A 183 33.81 0.30 -12.17
N GLY A 184 33.72 -0.82 -11.46
CA GLY A 184 32.46 -1.34 -10.91
C GLY A 184 32.04 -0.71 -9.58
N THR A 185 32.98 -0.14 -8.81
CA THR A 185 32.72 0.41 -7.48
C THR A 185 32.05 1.78 -7.51
N GLU A 186 32.45 2.66 -8.43
CA GLU A 186 31.88 4.01 -8.55
C GLU A 186 30.38 3.98 -8.93
N PRO A 187 29.94 3.22 -9.95
CA PRO A 187 28.51 3.05 -10.24
C PRO A 187 27.74 2.47 -9.04
N LYS A 188 28.34 1.51 -8.32
CA LYS A 188 27.70 0.89 -7.15
C LYS A 188 27.49 1.89 -6.00
N ALA A 189 28.42 2.82 -5.79
CA ALA A 189 28.27 3.89 -4.81
C ALA A 189 27.11 4.82 -5.19
N VAL A 190 27.06 5.27 -6.45
CA VAL A 190 25.98 6.13 -6.97
C VAL A 190 24.61 5.44 -6.87
N ALA A 191 24.51 4.16 -7.19
CA ALA A 191 23.28 3.38 -7.00
C ALA A 191 22.88 3.31 -5.52
N GLY A 192 23.84 3.06 -4.63
CA GLY A 192 23.61 3.02 -3.18
C GLY A 192 23.03 4.33 -2.64
N ASP A 193 23.62 5.46 -3.02
CA ASP A 193 23.17 6.78 -2.61
C ASP A 193 21.76 7.09 -3.13
N LEU A 194 21.47 6.73 -4.39
CA LEU A 194 20.14 6.90 -4.97
C LEU A 194 19.09 6.06 -4.23
N THR A 195 19.37 4.78 -4.00
CA THR A 195 18.44 3.90 -3.25
C THR A 195 18.22 4.41 -1.82
N GLN A 196 19.26 4.90 -1.15
CA GLN A 196 19.12 5.48 0.19
C GLN A 196 18.22 6.73 0.15
N SER A 197 18.42 7.64 -0.80
CA SER A 197 17.59 8.85 -0.92
C SER A 197 16.10 8.54 -1.16
N VAL A 198 15.82 7.54 -2.02
CA VAL A 198 14.45 7.07 -2.29
C VAL A 198 13.85 6.42 -1.03
N ASN A 199 14.64 5.66 -0.28
CA ASN A 199 14.19 5.08 0.99
C ASN A 199 13.88 6.16 2.04
N GLU A 200 14.69 7.21 2.13
CA GLU A 200 14.44 8.33 3.04
C GLU A 200 13.19 9.12 2.65
N GLU A 201 12.99 9.38 1.35
CA GLU A 201 11.80 10.06 0.84
C GLU A 201 10.53 9.24 1.10
N THR A 202 10.57 7.94 0.82
CA THR A 202 9.43 7.05 1.09
C THR A 202 9.12 6.97 2.59
N LEU A 203 10.13 6.85 3.46
CA LEU A 203 9.96 6.89 4.90
C LEU A 203 9.35 8.22 5.38
N ALA A 204 9.79 9.35 4.83
CA ALA A 204 9.23 10.66 5.15
C ALA A 204 7.75 10.77 4.72
N ALA A 205 7.42 10.29 3.52
CA ALA A 205 6.05 10.27 3.02
C ALA A 205 5.12 9.36 3.84
N GLU A 206 5.59 8.17 4.22
CA GLU A 206 4.85 7.25 5.09
C GLU A 206 4.65 7.85 6.49
N ASN A 207 5.68 8.49 7.05
CA ASN A 207 5.56 9.21 8.32
C ASN A 207 4.54 10.36 8.24
N ALA A 208 4.52 11.13 7.14
CA ALA A 208 3.52 12.18 6.94
C ALA A 208 2.08 11.63 6.96
N LYS A 209 1.84 10.49 6.28
CA LYS A 209 0.53 9.79 6.31
C LYS A 209 0.18 9.27 7.70
N LEU A 210 1.18 8.84 8.48
CA LEU A 210 0.97 8.43 9.87
C LEU A 210 0.52 9.62 10.75
N LEU A 211 1.15 10.78 10.58
CA LEU A 211 0.80 12.01 11.31
C LEU A 211 -0.58 12.55 10.89
N GLU A 212 -0.95 12.41 9.62
CA GLU A 212 -2.31 12.73 9.14
C GLU A 212 -3.36 11.86 9.83
N ALA A 213 -3.10 10.54 9.93
CA ALA A 213 -4.01 9.61 10.60
C ALA A 213 -4.06 9.82 12.13
N PHE A 214 -2.93 10.20 12.74
CA PHE A 214 -2.81 10.38 14.19
C PHE A 214 -2.11 11.71 14.54
N PRO A 215 -2.82 12.85 14.51
CA PRO A 215 -2.22 14.17 14.73
C PRO A 215 -1.58 14.37 16.12
N HIS A 216 -1.97 13.56 17.10
CA HIS A 216 -1.39 13.61 18.45
C HIS A 216 0.06 13.10 18.51
N LEU A 217 0.55 12.41 17.47
CA LEU A 217 1.92 11.90 17.35
C LEU A 217 2.93 12.97 16.93
N VAL A 218 2.51 14.24 16.79
CA VAL A 218 3.44 15.36 16.55
C VAL A 218 4.37 15.58 17.74
N LYS A 219 3.92 15.26 18.96
CA LYS A 219 4.74 15.35 20.18
C LYS A 219 5.63 14.12 20.34
N ASP A 220 6.91 14.31 20.60
CA ASP A 220 7.89 13.22 20.71
C ASP A 220 7.52 12.20 21.80
N ASP A 221 7.10 12.65 22.99
CA ASP A 221 6.65 11.77 24.08
C ASP A 221 5.46 10.87 23.69
N ALA A 222 4.54 11.37 22.86
CA ALA A 222 3.38 10.62 22.41
C ALA A 222 3.77 9.62 21.31
N ARG A 223 4.71 10.03 20.45
CA ARG A 223 5.26 9.20 19.37
C ARG A 223 6.03 8.00 19.92
N GLU A 224 6.93 8.21 20.88
CA GLU A 224 7.69 7.13 21.51
C GLU A 224 6.78 6.09 22.15
N LYS A 225 5.78 6.55 22.91
CA LYS A 225 4.78 5.66 23.53
C LYS A 225 3.98 4.89 22.49
N PHE A 226 3.58 5.54 21.41
CA PHE A 226 2.83 4.89 20.33
C PHE A 226 3.62 3.76 19.68
N PHE A 227 4.89 3.99 19.35
CA PHE A 227 5.73 2.94 18.78
C PHE A 227 6.02 1.84 19.80
N ALA A 228 6.33 2.17 21.05
CA ALA A 228 6.53 1.18 22.11
C ALA A 228 5.31 0.27 22.30
N ASP A 229 4.11 0.87 22.33
CA ASP A 229 2.84 0.15 22.40
C ASP A 229 2.62 -0.73 21.15
N ALA A 230 2.92 -0.21 19.96
CA ALA A 230 2.80 -0.97 18.71
C ALA A 230 3.74 -2.20 18.67
N PHE A 231 4.99 -2.04 19.08
CA PHE A 231 5.96 -3.15 19.18
C PHE A 231 5.55 -4.18 20.23
N ALA A 232 5.04 -3.74 21.39
CA ALA A 232 4.55 -4.65 22.42
C ALA A 232 3.35 -5.48 21.92
N VAL A 233 2.43 -4.86 21.18
CA VAL A 233 1.28 -5.54 20.59
C VAL A 233 1.72 -6.49 19.48
N GLY A 234 2.65 -6.08 18.62
CA GLY A 234 3.23 -6.95 17.60
C GLY A 234 3.84 -8.22 18.19
N GLN A 235 4.61 -8.11 19.28
CA GLN A 235 5.14 -9.28 20.00
C GLN A 235 4.03 -10.18 20.57
N ASN A 236 2.99 -9.58 21.15
CA ASN A 236 1.84 -10.34 21.66
C ASN A 236 1.08 -11.08 20.55
N LEU A 237 1.09 -10.54 19.32
CA LEU A 237 0.48 -11.14 18.14
C LEU A 237 1.41 -12.14 17.42
N GLY A 238 2.65 -12.30 17.87
CA GLY A 238 3.59 -13.29 17.35
C GLY A 238 4.63 -12.77 16.35
N PHE A 239 4.72 -11.45 16.14
CA PHE A 239 5.78 -10.87 15.31
C PHE A 239 7.13 -10.88 16.03
N THR A 240 8.18 -11.20 15.29
CA THR A 240 9.56 -11.10 15.80
C THR A 240 10.06 -9.65 15.80
N PRO A 241 11.01 -9.28 16.68
CA PRO A 241 11.65 -7.97 16.65
C PRO A 241 12.22 -7.59 15.27
N ASP A 242 12.85 -8.55 14.59
CA ASP A 242 13.48 -8.35 13.29
C ASP A 242 12.47 -8.09 12.16
N GLU A 243 11.27 -8.66 12.24
CA GLU A 243 10.19 -8.38 11.29
C GLU A 243 9.63 -6.97 11.50
N MET A 244 9.40 -6.58 12.76
CA MET A 244 8.83 -5.26 13.06
C MET A 244 9.79 -4.12 12.74
N GLN A 245 11.11 -4.33 12.85
CA GLN A 245 12.10 -3.32 12.43
C GLN A 245 12.10 -3.07 10.91
N LYS A 246 11.59 -4.01 10.11
CA LYS A 246 11.46 -3.86 8.66
C LYS A 246 10.16 -3.15 8.25
N PHE A 247 9.27 -2.84 9.19
CA PHE A 247 8.03 -2.14 8.88
C PHE A 247 8.29 -0.66 8.65
N THR A 248 8.20 -0.26 7.38
CA THR A 248 8.32 1.13 6.93
C THR A 248 6.96 1.77 6.64
N ASP A 249 5.97 0.94 6.32
CA ASP A 249 4.63 1.37 5.94
C ASP A 249 3.77 1.75 7.15
N HIS A 250 3.20 2.96 7.12
CA HIS A 250 2.35 3.51 8.18
C HIS A 250 1.12 2.66 8.50
N ARG A 251 0.64 1.85 7.53
CA ARG A 251 -0.54 0.98 7.67
C ARG A 251 -0.33 -0.07 8.75
N TYR A 252 0.87 -0.63 8.87
CA TYR A 252 1.16 -1.62 9.91
C TYR A 252 1.01 -1.01 11.31
N PHE A 253 1.54 0.19 11.51
CA PHE A 253 1.40 0.89 12.78
C PHE A 253 -0.05 1.28 13.10
N LYS A 254 -0.85 1.65 12.08
CA LYS A 254 -2.30 1.84 12.24
C LYS A 254 -2.99 0.56 12.72
N VAL A 255 -2.69 -0.58 12.09
CA VAL A 255 -3.25 -1.88 12.48
C VAL A 255 -2.85 -2.24 13.91
N MET A 256 -1.57 -2.09 14.27
CA MET A 256 -1.11 -2.37 15.63
C MET A 256 -1.79 -1.50 16.68
N HIS A 257 -2.00 -0.22 16.37
CA HIS A 257 -2.76 0.67 17.24
C HIS A 257 -4.18 0.17 17.48
N TYR A 258 -4.93 -0.18 16.44
CA TYR A 258 -6.30 -0.69 16.61
C TYR A 258 -6.35 -2.08 17.24
N ALA A 259 -5.40 -2.95 16.93
CA ALA A 259 -5.26 -4.25 17.58
C ALA A 259 -5.04 -4.09 19.09
N MET A 260 -4.23 -3.11 19.50
CA MET A 260 -4.05 -2.77 20.90
C MET A 260 -5.37 -2.36 21.58
N LEU A 261 -6.15 -1.49 20.94
CA LEU A 261 -7.45 -1.06 21.46
C LEU A 261 -8.41 -2.26 21.58
N GLY A 262 -8.41 -3.15 20.59
CA GLY A 262 -9.17 -4.40 20.60
C GLY A 262 -8.79 -5.30 21.77
N LEU A 263 -7.50 -5.60 21.95
CA LEU A 263 -7.00 -6.41 23.06
C LEU A 263 -7.34 -5.80 24.42
N ARG A 264 -7.19 -4.47 24.58
CA ARG A 264 -7.58 -3.77 25.81
C ARG A 264 -9.09 -3.88 26.07
N ALA A 265 -9.92 -3.78 25.02
CA ALA A 265 -11.37 -3.91 25.13
C ALA A 265 -11.79 -5.35 25.52
N GLU A 266 -11.17 -6.36 24.94
CA GLU A 266 -11.40 -7.77 25.30
C GLU A 266 -11.02 -8.05 26.76
N GLN A 267 -9.86 -7.57 27.20
CA GLN A 267 -9.42 -7.69 28.59
C GLN A 267 -10.37 -6.95 29.54
N ALA A 268 -10.83 -5.76 29.18
CA ALA A 268 -11.79 -5.01 29.96
C ALA A 268 -13.13 -5.74 30.07
N ARG A 269 -13.62 -6.32 28.96
CA ARG A 269 -14.83 -7.15 28.93
C ARG A 269 -14.67 -8.38 29.81
N ALA A 270 -13.56 -9.10 29.71
CA ALA A 270 -13.29 -10.27 30.56
C ALA A 270 -13.25 -9.90 32.06
N LYS A 271 -12.62 -8.77 32.41
CA LYS A 271 -12.62 -8.25 33.79
C LYS A 271 -14.03 -7.87 34.26
N ALA A 272 -14.83 -7.25 33.41
CA ALA A 272 -16.22 -6.89 33.73
C ALA A 272 -17.09 -8.14 33.95
N MET A 273 -16.99 -9.14 33.07
CA MET A 273 -17.71 -10.41 33.22
C MET A 273 -17.35 -11.12 34.53
N LYS A 274 -16.05 -11.19 34.87
CA LYS A 274 -15.60 -11.73 36.16
C LYS A 274 -16.17 -10.97 37.35
N LYS A 275 -16.32 -9.64 37.27
CA LYS A 275 -16.94 -8.85 38.34
C LYS A 275 -18.44 -9.14 38.50
N VAL A 276 -19.14 -9.38 37.38
CA VAL A 276 -20.56 -9.76 37.40
C VAL A 276 -20.75 -11.18 37.93
N GLU A 277 -19.91 -12.13 37.54
CA GLU A 277 -19.94 -13.51 38.05
C GLU A 277 -19.64 -13.58 39.55
N ASN A 278 -18.70 -12.76 40.03
CA ASN A 278 -18.35 -12.68 41.45
C ASN A 278 -19.24 -11.72 42.25
N ALA A 279 -20.24 -11.09 41.62
CA ALA A 279 -21.16 -10.22 42.33
C ALA A 279 -22.09 -11.08 43.20
N PRO A 280 -22.21 -10.80 44.52
CA PRO A 280 -23.16 -11.49 45.38
C PRO A 280 -24.58 -11.37 44.79
N PRO A 281 -25.45 -12.40 44.91
CA PRO A 281 -26.83 -12.30 44.46
C PRO A 281 -27.44 -11.07 45.12
N GLY A 282 -27.90 -10.13 44.28
CA GLY A 282 -28.40 -8.85 44.75
C GLY A 282 -29.40 -9.06 45.88
N ALA A 283 -29.19 -8.40 47.01
CA ALA A 283 -30.09 -8.48 48.16
C ALA A 283 -31.52 -8.35 47.63
N PRO A 284 -32.43 -9.29 47.94
CA PRO A 284 -33.78 -9.25 47.41
C PRO A 284 -34.33 -7.88 47.74
N LYS A 285 -34.65 -7.09 46.70
CA LYS A 285 -35.29 -5.78 46.89
C LYS A 285 -36.46 -6.04 47.82
N VAL A 286 -36.34 -5.62 49.07
CA VAL A 286 -37.43 -5.69 50.03
C VAL A 286 -38.48 -4.80 49.40
N LYS A 287 -39.46 -5.42 48.70
CA LYS A 287 -40.65 -4.71 48.24
C LYS A 287 -41.15 -4.03 49.48
N ALA A 288 -41.09 -2.69 49.51
CA ALA A 288 -41.46 -1.92 50.68
C ALA A 288 -42.86 -2.34 51.11
N LYS A 289 -42.96 -3.21 52.11
CA LYS A 289 -44.19 -3.51 52.85
C LYS A 289 -44.41 -2.39 53.86
N GLY A 290 -44.25 -1.15 53.40
CA GLY A 290 -44.78 -0.01 54.10
C GLY A 290 -46.30 0.01 53.91
N PRO A 291 -47.08 0.52 54.87
CA PRO A 291 -48.53 0.65 54.75
C PRO A 291 -48.96 1.44 53.49
N THR A 292 -48.08 2.27 52.94
CA THR A 292 -48.25 3.00 51.68
C THR A 292 -48.23 2.11 50.44
N GLY A 293 -47.38 1.06 50.39
CA GLY A 293 -47.29 0.16 49.24
C GLY A 293 -48.50 -0.79 49.10
N GLN A 294 -49.17 -1.09 50.21
CA GLN A 294 -50.39 -1.90 50.20
C GLN A 294 -51.61 -1.09 49.75
N LYS A 295 -51.73 0.17 50.21
CA LYS A 295 -52.75 1.12 49.74
C LYS A 295 -52.62 1.41 48.25
N ALA A 296 -51.40 1.67 47.76
CA ALA A 296 -51.15 1.91 46.34
C ALA A 296 -51.56 0.72 45.46
N ARG A 297 -51.34 -0.52 45.92
CA ARG A 297 -51.79 -1.72 45.19
C ARG A 297 -53.30 -1.91 45.24
N GLN A 298 -53.93 -1.70 46.39
CA GLN A 298 -55.39 -1.79 46.52
C GLN A 298 -56.09 -0.77 45.63
N ASN A 299 -55.54 0.44 45.55
CA ASN A 299 -56.06 1.50 44.70
C ASN A 299 -55.89 1.16 43.20
N GLN A 300 -54.73 0.64 42.80
CA GLN A 300 -54.51 0.15 41.43
C GLN A 300 -55.45 -1.01 41.05
N ASP A 301 -55.74 -1.91 41.99
CA ASP A 301 -56.67 -3.02 41.76
C ASP A 301 -58.12 -2.54 41.70
N ALA A 302 -58.51 -1.54 42.50
CA ALA A 302 -59.82 -0.88 42.43
C ALA A 302 -60.02 -0.15 41.10
N MET A 303 -59.03 0.61 40.63
CA MET A 303 -59.06 1.26 39.31
C MET A 303 -59.21 0.24 38.17
N LYS A 304 -58.48 -0.88 38.23
CA LYS A 304 -58.59 -1.97 37.23
C LYS A 304 -59.96 -2.64 37.24
N ARG A 305 -60.59 -2.78 38.41
CA ARG A 305 -61.93 -3.36 38.53
C ARG A 305 -62.98 -2.38 37.99
N LEU A 306 -62.92 -1.10 38.38
CA LEU A 306 -63.80 -0.07 37.83
C LEU A 306 -63.72 0.00 36.30
N ALA A 307 -62.51 -0.05 35.72
CA ALA A 307 -62.33 -0.05 34.27
C ALA A 307 -62.98 -1.25 33.57
N LYS A 308 -63.17 -2.38 34.29
CA LYS A 308 -63.78 -3.60 33.75
C LYS A 308 -65.29 -3.68 34.03
N THR A 309 -65.73 -3.22 35.20
CA THR A 309 -67.10 -3.42 35.70
C THR A 309 -67.98 -2.17 35.56
N GLY A 310 -67.38 -0.97 35.50
CA GLY A 310 -68.10 0.31 35.49
C GLY A 310 -68.96 0.58 36.73
N SER A 311 -68.80 -0.22 37.79
CA SER A 311 -69.67 -0.18 38.96
C SER A 311 -69.32 0.97 39.90
N MET A 312 -70.34 1.71 40.34
CA MET A 312 -70.16 2.84 41.28
C MET A 312 -69.56 2.40 42.63
N LYS A 313 -69.78 1.15 43.04
CA LYS A 313 -69.19 0.60 44.27
C LYS A 313 -67.67 0.45 44.17
N ASP A 314 -67.16 0.17 42.97
CA ASP A 314 -65.72 0.04 42.73
C ASP A 314 -65.04 1.41 42.65
N ALA A 315 -65.76 2.43 42.18
CA ALA A 315 -65.27 3.82 42.15
C ALA A 315 -65.05 4.41 43.56
N LEU A 316 -65.89 4.03 44.54
CA LEU A 316 -65.78 4.50 45.93
C LEU A 316 -64.60 3.88 46.69
N LEU A 317 -63.98 2.83 46.15
CA LEU A 317 -62.81 2.17 46.74
C LEU A 317 -61.48 2.74 46.23
N ILE A 318 -61.54 3.72 45.33
CA ILE A 318 -60.38 4.41 44.76
C ILE A 318 -60.04 5.58 45.67
N ASP A 319 -58.79 5.64 46.10
CA ASP A 319 -58.25 6.76 46.90
C ASP A 319 -57.69 7.81 45.92
N PHE A 320 -58.14 9.06 45.99
CA PHE A 320 -57.73 10.13 45.05
C PHE A 320 -56.76 11.14 45.67
N GLU A 321 -56.36 10.95 46.93
CA GLU A 321 -55.36 11.77 47.63
C GLU A 321 -53.90 11.45 47.25
#